data_AF-A0A7K5WZ22-F1
#
_entry.id   AF-A0A7K5WZ22-F1
#
_cell.length_a   1.000
_cell.length_b   1.000
_cell.length_c   1.000
_cell.angle_alpha   90.00
_cell.angle_beta   90.00
_cell.angle_gamma   90.00
#
_symmetry.space_group_name_H-M   'P 1'
#
loop_
_entity.id
_entity.type
_entity.pdbx_description
1 polymer ?
#
loop_
_entity_poly.entity_id
_entity_poly.type
_entity_poly.pdbx_seq_one_letter_code
_entity_poly.pdbx_strand_id
1 'polypeptide(L)' 'GRDATVGAIPLSVPAEVPCGGGQLYQECGRPCGQTCADLRLAGAGSCPELAGLCVPGCNCPPGLVLEEGGQCVPP' A
#
# COMPACT_ATOMS: atom_id res chain seq x y z
N GLY A 1 9.32 -11.60 -39.92
CA GLY A 1 8.61 -11.33 -38.67
C GLY A 1 9.61 -10.75 -37.70
N ARG A 2 9.36 -9.55 -37.19
CA ARG A 2 10.19 -8.93 -36.16
C ARG A 2 9.80 -9.58 -34.82
N ASP A 3 10.59 -10.56 -34.40
CA ASP A 3 10.50 -11.16 -33.08
C ASP A 3 10.88 -10.07 -32.05
N ALA A 4 9.87 -9.43 -31.50
CA ALA A 4 10.02 -8.52 -30.38
C ALA A 4 10.11 -9.37 -29.11
N THR A 5 11.23 -10.07 -28.94
CA THR A 5 11.65 -10.47 -27.59
C THR A 5 11.93 -9.17 -26.84
N VAL A 6 10.90 -8.65 -26.16
CA VAL A 6 11.01 -7.61 -25.14
C VAL A 6 12.14 -8.05 -24.22
N GLY A 7 13.19 -7.23 -24.17
CA GLY A 7 14.43 -7.54 -23.49
C GLY A 7 14.15 -8.02 -22.07
N ALA A 8 14.62 -9.23 -21.77
CA ALA A 8 14.81 -9.65 -20.41
C ALA A 8 15.90 -8.76 -19.82
N ILE A 9 15.50 -7.76 -19.04
CA ILE A 9 16.40 -7.15 -18.07
C ILE A 9 16.30 -8.04 -16.82
N PRO A 10 17.31 -8.85 -16.46
CA PRO A 10 17.37 -9.41 -15.12
C PRO A 10 17.82 -8.27 -14.21
N LEU A 11 16.89 -7.41 -13.80
CA LEU A 11 17.13 -6.56 -12.64
C LEU A 11 17.19 -7.54 -11.47
N SER A 12 18.36 -7.66 -10.85
CA SER A 12 18.53 -8.29 -9.54
C SER A 12 17.67 -7.55 -8.52
N VAL A 13 16.37 -7.80 -8.54
CA VAL A 13 15.43 -7.41 -7.50
C VAL A 13 15.63 -8.46 -6.41
N PRO A 14 16.11 -8.10 -5.20
CA PRO A 14 16.09 -9.05 -4.11
C PRO A 14 14.65 -9.55 -3.95
N ALA A 15 14.45 -10.86 -3.80
CA ALA A 15 13.13 -11.50 -3.73
C ALA A 15 12.33 -11.16 -2.44
N GLU A 16 12.67 -10.05 -1.81
CA GLU A 16 12.19 -9.53 -0.54
C GLU A 16 12.61 -8.05 -0.56
N VAL A 17 11.70 -7.06 -0.64
CA VAL A 17 10.60 -6.85 0.29
C VAL A 17 9.39 -6.29 -0.48
N PRO A 18 8.25 -6.99 -0.57
CA PRO A 18 7.09 -6.40 -1.23
C PRO A 18 6.56 -5.19 -0.46
N CYS A 19 6.68 -5.21 0.88
CA CYS A 19 6.39 -4.10 1.79
C CYS A 19 7.19 -4.27 3.11
N GLY A 20 7.41 -3.19 3.86
CA GLY A 20 8.12 -3.20 5.16
C GLY A 20 7.20 -2.92 6.35
N GLY A 21 7.67 -3.17 7.58
CA GLY A 21 6.94 -2.77 8.79
C GLY A 21 5.54 -3.39 8.94
N GLY A 22 5.42 -4.69 8.63
CA GLY A 22 4.16 -5.44 8.78
C GLY A 22 3.09 -5.14 7.73
N GLN A 23 3.41 -4.31 6.73
CA GLN A 23 2.54 -4.03 5.60
C GLN A 23 2.47 -5.24 4.64
N LEU A 24 1.36 -5.33 3.92
CA LEU A 24 1.11 -6.34 2.90
C LEU A 24 0.87 -5.63 1.57
N TYR A 25 1.42 -6.19 0.49
CA TYR A 25 1.12 -5.69 -0.84
C TYR A 25 -0.31 -6.05 -1.19
N GLN A 26 -1.08 -5.07 -1.63
CA GLN A 26 -2.46 -5.22 -2.07
C GLN A 26 -2.60 -4.58 -3.45
N GLU A 27 -3.16 -5.31 -4.41
CA GLU A 27 -3.45 -4.80 -5.76
C GLU A 27 -4.58 -3.76 -5.76
N CYS A 28 -5.42 -3.79 -4.72
CA CYS A 28 -6.59 -2.93 -4.54
C CYS A 28 -6.69 -2.52 -3.07
N GLY A 29 -5.76 -1.65 -2.63
CA GLY A 29 -5.74 -1.06 -1.30
C GLY A 29 -6.57 0.22 -1.20
N ARG A 30 -7.05 0.53 0.00
CA ARG A 30 -7.72 1.82 0.25
C ARG A 30 -6.71 2.96 0.11
N PRO A 31 -7.05 4.04 -0.62
CA PRO A 31 -6.14 5.16 -0.82
C PRO A 31 -5.98 6.07 0.41
N CYS A 32 -6.78 5.87 1.46
CA CYS A 32 -6.71 6.68 2.68
C CYS A 32 -7.24 5.94 3.91
N GLY A 33 -7.15 6.59 5.08
CA GLY A 33 -7.50 5.96 6.36
C GLY A 33 -6.56 4.81 6.67
N GLN A 34 -5.32 4.89 6.18
CA GLN A 34 -4.30 3.85 6.33
C GLN A 34 -3.25 4.24 7.37
N THR A 35 -3.18 5.53 7.75
CA THR A 35 -2.24 6.03 8.75
C THR A 35 -2.96 6.55 10.00
N CYS A 36 -2.26 6.61 11.13
CA CYS A 36 -2.78 7.24 12.35
C CYS A 36 -3.12 8.74 12.13
N ALA A 37 -2.36 9.42 11.26
CA ALA A 37 -2.61 10.80 10.87
C ALA A 37 -3.96 10.96 10.14
N ASP A 38 -4.31 10.03 9.24
CA ASP A 38 -5.62 10.02 8.55
C ASP A 38 -6.78 9.86 9.53
N LEU A 39 -6.60 9.08 10.60
CA LEU A 39 -7.64 8.82 11.60
C LEU A 39 -7.85 9.98 12.57
N ARG A 40 -6.77 10.69 12.95
CA ARG A 40 -6.84 11.83 13.88
C ARG A 40 -7.59 13.03 13.32
N LEU A 41 -7.66 13.14 11.99
CA LEU A 41 -8.49 14.13 11.34
C LEU A 41 -9.95 13.64 11.41
N ALA A 42 -10.60 13.90 12.55
CA ALA A 42 -11.96 13.44 12.87
C ALA A 42 -12.94 13.74 11.73
N GLY A 43 -13.33 12.69 10.99
CA GLY A 43 -14.20 12.77 9.80
C GLY A 43 -13.53 12.45 8.46
N ALA A 44 -12.19 12.45 8.37
CA ALA A 44 -11.42 12.25 7.14
C ALA A 44 -10.76 10.87 7.00
N GLY A 45 -10.76 10.04 8.05
CA GLY A 45 -10.41 8.61 7.93
C GLY A 45 -11.39 7.85 7.01
N SER A 46 -12.55 8.44 6.77
CA SER A 46 -13.41 8.13 5.64
C SER A 46 -13.11 9.18 4.58
N CYS A 47 -12.43 8.84 3.49
CA CYS A 47 -12.41 9.72 2.32
C CYS A 47 -13.59 9.36 1.44
N PRO A 48 -14.77 9.99 1.61
CA PRO A 48 -15.97 9.64 0.86
C PRO A 48 -15.78 9.85 -0.64
N GLU A 49 -15.00 10.86 -1.03
CA GLU A 49 -14.66 11.15 -2.43
C GLU A 49 -13.84 10.02 -3.09
N LEU A 50 -13.15 9.21 -2.29
CA LEU A 50 -12.37 8.06 -2.75
C LEU A 50 -13.07 6.73 -2.43
N ALA A 51 -14.32 6.77 -1.97
CA ALA A 51 -15.08 5.57 -1.67
C ALA A 51 -15.31 4.76 -2.95
N GLY A 52 -14.78 3.54 -2.98
CA GLY A 52 -14.85 2.66 -4.14
C GLY A 52 -13.66 2.77 -5.09
N LEU A 53 -12.76 3.74 -4.90
CA LEU A 53 -11.45 3.71 -5.55
C LEU A 53 -10.48 2.87 -4.73
N CYS A 54 -9.67 2.08 -5.43
CA CYS A 54 -8.55 1.39 -4.85
C CYS A 54 -7.32 1.51 -5.74
N VAL A 55 -6.16 1.46 -5.12
CA VAL A 55 -4.88 1.59 -5.79
C VAL A 55 -3.93 0.49 -5.33
N PRO A 56 -3.08 -0.04 -6.22
CA PRO A 56 -2.08 -1.02 -5.84
C PRO A 56 -1.01 -0.38 -4.95
N GLY A 57 -0.66 -1.02 -3.83
CA GLY A 57 0.29 -0.48 -2.88
C GLY A 57 0.51 -1.32 -1.63
N CYS A 58 1.35 -0.81 -0.74
CA CYS A 58 1.64 -1.39 0.57
C CYS A 58 0.69 -0.82 1.62
N ASN A 59 -0.07 -1.70 2.24
CA ASN A 59 -1.12 -1.31 3.17
C ASN A 59 -1.07 -2.21 4.41
N CYS A 60 -1.47 -1.67 5.56
CA CYS A 60 -1.59 -2.46 6.77
C CYS A 60 -2.74 -3.46 6.67
N PRO A 61 -2.60 -4.65 7.30
CA PRO A 61 -3.70 -5.61 7.38
C PRO A 61 -4.89 -5.00 8.13
N PRO A 62 -6.10 -5.53 7.92
CA PRO A 62 -7.31 -5.01 8.56
C PRO A 62 -7.16 -4.98 10.09
N GLY A 63 -7.52 -3.84 10.69
CA GLY A 63 -7.42 -3.60 12.13
C GLY A 63 -6.13 -2.91 12.58
N LEU A 64 -5.17 -2.69 11.69
CA LEU A 64 -3.95 -1.92 11.95
C LEU A 64 -3.87 -0.67 11.09
N VAL A 65 -3.09 0.31 11.56
CA VAL A 65 -2.75 1.54 10.84
C VAL A 65 -1.25 1.75 10.82
N LEU A 66 -0.77 2.45 9.79
CA LEU A 66 0.61 2.82 9.66
C LEU A 66 0.91 4.01 10.59
N GLU A 67 1.86 3.81 11.48
CA GLU A 67 2.45 4.86 12.32
C GLU A 67 3.57 5.59 11.56
N GLU A 68 4.00 6.75 12.06
CA GLU A 68 5.02 7.61 11.42
C GLU A 68 6.36 6.88 11.21
N GLY A 69 6.71 5.93 12.08
CA GLY A 69 7.86 5.02 11.97
C GLY A 69 7.73 3.94 10.90
N GLY A 70 6.62 3.89 10.15
CA GLY A 70 6.39 2.94 9.06
C GLY A 70 6.03 1.53 9.52
N GLN A 71 5.55 1.38 10.76
CA GLN A 71 5.08 0.11 11.33
C GLN A 71 3.55 0.07 11.39
N CYS A 72 2.96 -1.08 11.08
CA CYS A 72 1.55 -1.33 11.32
C CYS A 72 1.29 -1.58 12.81
N VAL A 73 0.52 -0.69 13.43
CA VAL A 73 0.18 -0.73 14.86
C VAL A 73 -1.33 -0.64 15.06
N PRO A 74 -1.86 -1.05 16.22
CA PRO A 74 -3.26 -0.78 16.57
C PRO A 74 -3.54 0.74 16.57
N PRO A 75 -4.67 1.19 16.01
CA PRO A 75 -5.04 2.61 15.89
C PRO A 75 -5.31 3.32 17.21
#